data_AF-A0A7S3BX22-F1
#
_entry.id   AF-A0A7S3BX22-F1
#
_cell.length_a   1.000
_cell.length_b   1.000
_cell.length_c   1.000
_cell.angle_alpha   90.00
_cell.angle_beta   90.00
_cell.angle_gamma   90.00
#
_symmetry.space_group_name_H-M   'P 1'
#
loop_
_entity.id
_entity.type
_entity.pdbx_description
1 polymer ?
#
loop_
_entity_poly.entity_id
_entity_poly.type
_entity_poly.pdbx_seq_one_letter_code
_entity_poly.pdbx_strand_id
1 'polypeptide(L)'
;MLRALTRGFMANVSATPRELLLLVHTLLDTHAPGTTATAPREQHKLAVAAQAKGKAKAKGTKPSGEAIMADFALQMLLLFLKHGIGARGAKQGQVAETAVAQEGDQAEQGSKQKHAGVSGGDPSRLELLAPFVPVLARCMREHSTAVVTTALKCLAILCRYPLPNLRRHTDELARRSLSLLRSGVNASSPLSQECIKLLTSLLHSNAGWEATNGQLRALIESSFTDLEESNTQATTFRLLRVVLARRIVLDSVYTVMGRVQELLVRSQHASVRQACHGALVQFLLEYPLGPKRLRQHVEFLLVNLTFEHPTGRVAAAR
;
A
#
# COMPACT_ATOMS: atom_id res chain seq x y z
N MET A 1 -13.27 19.75 7.53
CA MET A 1 -13.52 20.74 6.46
C MET A 1 -12.95 20.29 5.10
N LEU A 2 -11.64 20.09 4.94
CA LEU A 2 -11.02 19.63 3.66
C LEU A 2 -11.65 18.35 3.06
N ARG A 3 -11.95 17.33 3.89
CA ARG A 3 -12.62 16.09 3.44
C ARG A 3 -14.08 16.27 2.98
N ALA A 4 -14.73 17.36 3.41
CA ALA A 4 -16.08 17.70 2.97
C ALA A 4 -16.01 18.53 1.68
N LEU A 5 -15.03 19.44 1.58
CA LEU A 5 -14.76 20.22 0.39
C LEU A 5 -14.36 19.31 -0.79
N THR A 6 -13.50 18.32 -0.56
CA THR A 6 -13.12 17.33 -1.58
C THR A 6 -14.32 16.53 -2.10
N ARG A 7 -15.20 16.08 -1.20
CA ARG A 7 -16.46 15.42 -1.58
C ARG A 7 -17.41 16.34 -2.32
N GLY A 8 -17.49 17.62 -1.93
CA GLY A 8 -18.29 18.64 -2.60
C GLY A 8 -17.82 18.91 -4.04
N PHE A 9 -16.51 19.05 -4.27
CA PHE A 9 -15.95 19.21 -5.62
C PHE A 9 -16.20 17.98 -6.51
N MET A 10 -16.17 16.77 -5.94
CA MET A 10 -16.47 15.54 -6.69
C MET A 10 -17.95 15.38 -7.02
N ALA A 11 -18.84 15.84 -6.13
CA ALA A 11 -20.29 15.83 -6.33
C ALA A 11 -20.77 16.95 -7.27
N ASN A 12 -19.90 17.91 -7.60
CA ASN A 12 -20.25 19.01 -8.48
C ASN A 12 -20.37 18.53 -9.93
N VAL A 13 -21.58 18.64 -10.48
CA VAL A 13 -21.94 18.19 -11.83
C VAL A 13 -21.34 19.10 -12.91
N SER A 14 -21.04 20.37 -12.59
CA SER A 14 -20.57 21.36 -13.56
C SER A 14 -19.08 21.25 -13.91
N ALA A 15 -18.26 20.63 -13.07
CA ALA A 15 -16.82 20.55 -13.30
C ALA A 15 -16.46 19.25 -14.05
N THR A 16 -15.81 19.36 -15.21
CA THR A 16 -15.38 18.18 -15.95
C THR A 16 -14.22 17.48 -15.21
N PRO A 17 -14.09 16.14 -15.30
CA PRO A 17 -13.00 15.43 -14.63
C PRO A 17 -11.60 15.87 -15.08
N ARG A 18 -11.49 16.37 -16.31
CA ARG A 18 -10.25 16.93 -16.87
C ARG A 18 -9.84 18.24 -16.19
N GLU A 19 -10.78 19.15 -16.00
CA GLU A 19 -10.53 20.43 -15.31
C GLU A 19 -10.16 20.22 -13.84
N LEU A 20 -10.83 19.27 -13.17
CA LEU A 20 -10.51 18.93 -11.79
C LEU A 20 -9.13 18.29 -11.66
N LEU A 21 -8.72 17.42 -12.59
CA LEU A 21 -7.36 16.88 -12.60
C LEU A 21 -6.32 17.95 -12.93
N LEU A 22 -6.60 18.87 -13.85
CA LEU A 22 -5.73 20.01 -14.13
C LEU A 22 -5.56 20.91 -12.89
N LEU A 23 -6.65 21.21 -12.17
CA LEU A 23 -6.62 21.96 -10.93
C LEU A 23 -5.78 21.24 -9.85
N VAL A 24 -5.93 19.93 -9.72
CA VAL A 24 -5.13 19.14 -8.78
C VAL A 24 -3.66 19.15 -9.19
N HIS A 25 -3.35 19.03 -10.48
CA HIS A 25 -1.98 19.12 -10.97
C HIS A 25 -1.36 20.50 -10.69
N THR A 26 -2.08 21.58 -10.98
CA THR A 26 -1.57 22.94 -10.73
C THR A 26 -1.38 23.20 -9.24
N LEU A 27 -2.33 22.81 -8.40
CA LEU A 27 -2.20 22.93 -6.94
C LEU A 27 -1.04 22.11 -6.38
N LEU A 28 -0.81 20.91 -6.93
CA LEU A 28 0.34 20.12 -6.54
C LEU A 28 1.64 20.72 -7.07
N ASP A 29 1.70 21.30 -8.25
CA ASP A 29 2.95 21.88 -8.76
C ASP A 29 3.32 23.19 -8.04
N THR A 30 2.30 24.00 -7.67
CA THR A 30 2.51 25.24 -6.91
C THR A 30 2.87 25.00 -5.45
N HIS A 31 2.36 23.93 -4.84
CA HIS A 31 2.58 23.63 -3.41
C HIS A 31 3.41 22.38 -3.13
N ALA A 32 3.88 21.67 -4.17
CA ALA A 32 4.82 20.57 -3.97
C ALA A 32 6.17 21.14 -3.55
N PRO A 33 6.77 20.58 -2.50
CA PRO A 33 8.09 21.00 -2.02
C PRO A 33 9.13 20.86 -3.13
N GLY A 34 9.91 21.93 -3.32
CA GLY A 34 11.02 22.01 -4.29
C GLY A 34 10.78 22.88 -5.54
N THR A 35 9.62 23.52 -5.71
CA THR A 35 9.42 24.54 -6.77
C THR A 35 9.81 25.94 -6.30
N THR A 36 9.79 26.22 -5.00
CA THR A 36 10.43 27.41 -4.44
C THR A 36 11.91 27.14 -4.28
N ALA A 37 12.71 27.77 -5.14
CA ALA A 37 14.16 27.85 -5.00
C ALA A 37 14.53 28.55 -3.68
N THR A 38 14.50 27.83 -2.57
CA THR A 38 15.22 28.22 -1.35
C THR A 38 16.56 27.51 -1.38
N ALA A 39 17.59 28.33 -1.55
CA ALA A 39 18.96 27.94 -1.85
C ALA A 39 19.52 26.86 -0.90
N PRO A 40 20.44 26.00 -1.38
CA PRO A 40 21.07 24.92 -0.59
C PRO A 40 21.83 25.41 0.67
N ARG A 41 22.03 26.72 0.84
CA ARG A 41 22.71 27.32 2.00
C ARG A 41 21.85 27.41 3.27
N GLU A 42 20.52 27.46 3.18
CA GLU A 42 19.66 27.48 4.38
C GLU A 42 19.35 26.07 4.91
N GLN A 43 19.26 25.08 4.02
CA GLN A 43 18.99 23.68 4.36
C GLN A 43 20.15 23.05 5.17
N HIS A 44 21.40 23.42 4.84
CA HIS A 44 22.56 22.99 5.62
C HIS A 44 22.64 23.68 6.99
N LYS A 45 22.17 24.94 7.13
CA LYS A 45 22.11 25.63 8.43
C LYS A 45 21.04 25.04 9.36
N LEU A 46 19.89 24.66 8.82
CA LEU A 46 18.81 24.01 9.59
C LEU A 46 19.17 22.59 10.02
N ALA A 47 19.87 21.82 9.17
CA ALA A 47 20.35 20.48 9.52
C ALA A 47 21.45 20.52 10.61
N VAL A 48 22.38 21.48 10.53
CA VAL A 48 23.43 21.68 11.55
C VAL A 48 22.84 22.19 12.86
N ALA A 49 21.82 23.06 12.81
CA ALA A 49 21.11 23.52 14.02
C ALA A 49 20.28 22.41 14.70
N ALA A 50 19.77 21.43 13.93
CA ALA A 50 19.03 20.28 14.46
C ALA A 50 19.94 19.25 15.14
N GLN A 51 21.17 19.06 14.67
CA GLN A 51 22.15 18.18 15.33
C GLN A 51 22.68 18.75 16.65
N ALA A 52 22.67 20.07 16.84
CA ALA A 52 23.14 20.71 18.07
C ALA A 52 22.13 20.65 19.24
N LYS A 53 20.85 20.32 18.98
CA LYS A 53 19.80 20.24 20.02
C LYS A 53 19.40 18.78 20.30
N GLY A 54 20.32 18.04 20.90
CA GLY A 54 19.99 16.78 21.56
C GLY A 54 19.00 17.01 22.71
N LYS A 55 17.92 16.22 22.72
CA LYS A 55 16.93 16.07 23.81
C LYS A 55 16.06 17.30 24.09
N ALA A 56 15.05 17.53 23.25
CA ALA A 56 13.84 18.25 23.66
C ALA A 56 12.60 17.61 23.01
N LYS A 57 11.73 17.09 23.88
CA LYS A 57 10.33 16.67 23.70
C LYS A 57 9.69 17.14 22.37
N ALA A 58 9.30 16.18 21.52
CA ALA A 58 8.59 16.41 20.27
C ALA A 58 7.24 17.12 20.51
N LYS A 59 7.25 18.46 20.50
CA LYS A 59 6.07 19.30 20.45
C LYS A 59 5.77 19.53 18.97
N GLY A 60 4.63 18.99 18.51
CA GLY A 60 4.25 18.93 17.10
C GLY A 60 4.46 20.26 16.38
N THR A 61 5.34 20.24 15.38
CA THR A 61 5.50 21.32 14.40
C THR A 61 4.18 21.49 13.67
N LYS A 62 3.59 22.68 13.79
CA LYS A 62 2.36 23.06 13.09
C LYS A 62 2.59 22.85 11.58
N PRO A 63 1.71 22.13 10.87
CA PRO A 63 1.91 21.90 9.44
C PRO A 63 1.92 23.24 8.71
N SER A 64 2.94 23.48 7.88
CA SER A 64 3.01 24.64 6.98
C SER A 64 1.72 24.70 6.14
N GLY A 65 1.20 25.90 5.87
CA GLY A 65 0.00 26.07 5.04
C GLY A 65 0.14 25.40 3.66
N GLU A 66 1.35 25.35 3.13
CA GLU A 66 1.71 24.64 1.90
C GLU A 66 1.48 23.12 2.01
N ALA A 67 1.85 22.51 3.15
CA ALA A 67 1.65 21.09 3.38
C ALA A 67 0.16 20.71 3.52
N ILE A 68 -0.67 21.62 4.04
CA ILE A 68 -2.13 21.42 4.14
C ILE A 68 -2.76 21.44 2.75
N MET A 69 -2.36 22.39 1.89
CA MET A 69 -2.85 22.49 0.51
C MET A 69 -2.37 21.32 -0.36
N ALA A 70 -1.13 20.87 -0.18
CA ALA A 70 -0.62 19.68 -0.84
C ALA A 70 -1.40 18.42 -0.41
N ASP A 71 -1.65 18.23 0.89
CA ASP A 71 -2.46 17.11 1.38
C ASP A 71 -3.91 17.17 0.86
N PHE A 72 -4.50 18.36 0.75
CA PHE A 72 -5.82 18.54 0.12
C PHE A 72 -5.85 18.06 -1.33
N ALA A 73 -4.89 18.51 -2.14
CA ALA A 73 -4.82 18.15 -3.55
C ALA A 73 -4.53 16.65 -3.73
N LEU A 74 -3.69 16.05 -2.87
CA LEU A 74 -3.47 14.60 -2.86
C LEU A 74 -4.73 13.82 -2.45
N GLN A 75 -5.50 14.30 -1.47
CA GLN A 75 -6.76 13.67 -1.09
C GLN A 75 -7.79 13.73 -2.23
N MET A 76 -7.83 14.82 -2.99
CA MET A 76 -8.64 14.92 -4.22
C MET A 76 -8.21 13.86 -5.23
N LEU A 77 -6.91 13.80 -5.54
CA LEU A 77 -6.37 12.81 -6.49
C LEU A 77 -6.71 11.38 -6.06
N LEU A 78 -6.53 11.07 -4.77
CA LEU A 78 -6.82 9.74 -4.23
C LEU A 78 -8.30 9.37 -4.39
N LEU A 79 -9.20 10.33 -4.17
CA LEU A 79 -10.64 10.12 -4.32
C LEU A 79 -11.01 9.86 -5.78
N PHE A 80 -10.42 10.61 -6.71
CA PHE A 80 -10.54 10.39 -8.16
C PHE A 80 -10.05 9.00 -8.58
N LEU A 81 -8.88 8.59 -8.09
CA LEU A 81 -8.28 7.29 -8.42
C LEU A 81 -9.11 6.12 -7.88
N LYS A 82 -9.81 6.28 -6.74
CA LYS A 82 -10.68 5.24 -6.15
C LYS A 82 -12.03 5.10 -6.85
N HIS A 83 -12.67 6.21 -7.25
CA HIS A 83 -14.02 6.17 -7.81
C HIS A 83 -14.05 6.02 -9.34
N GLY A 84 -12.91 6.23 -10.01
CA GLY A 84 -12.85 6.24 -11.46
C GLY A 84 -13.60 7.45 -12.05
N ILE A 85 -13.21 7.85 -13.25
CA ILE A 85 -13.73 9.07 -13.92
C ILE A 85 -15.23 8.94 -14.30
N GLY A 86 -15.84 7.75 -14.19
CA GLY A 86 -17.21 7.45 -14.65
C GLY A 86 -18.26 7.11 -13.59
N ALA A 87 -17.96 7.06 -12.29
CA ALA A 87 -18.94 6.66 -11.27
C ALA A 87 -19.86 7.81 -10.81
N ARG A 88 -20.17 8.78 -11.70
CA ARG A 88 -20.95 9.98 -11.36
C ARG A 88 -22.48 9.78 -11.32
N GLY A 89 -23.01 8.59 -11.63
CA GLY A 89 -24.45 8.41 -11.86
C GLY A 89 -25.23 7.38 -11.01
N ALA A 90 -24.60 6.52 -10.19
CA ALA A 90 -25.31 5.32 -9.71
C ALA A 90 -25.82 5.34 -8.25
N LYS A 91 -25.62 6.43 -7.48
CA LYS A 91 -26.07 6.49 -6.08
C LYS A 91 -26.67 7.84 -5.69
N GLN A 92 -27.65 8.32 -6.46
CA GLN A 92 -28.64 9.27 -5.96
C GLN A 92 -29.90 8.47 -5.64
N GLY A 93 -30.01 7.99 -4.40
CA GLY A 93 -31.14 7.14 -4.01
C GLY A 93 -30.94 6.39 -2.71
N GLN A 94 -30.32 7.00 -1.71
CA GLN A 94 -30.63 6.72 -0.30
C GLN A 94 -30.02 7.84 0.54
N VAL A 95 -30.94 8.54 1.20
CA VAL A 95 -30.76 9.76 1.95
C VAL A 95 -29.94 9.48 3.21
N ALA A 96 -29.25 10.53 3.65
CA ALA A 96 -28.51 10.64 4.88
C ALA A 96 -29.23 10.07 6.11
N GLU A 97 -28.54 9.26 6.90
CA GLU A 97 -28.46 9.45 8.36
C GLU A 97 -27.42 8.52 9.00
N THR A 98 -26.78 9.05 10.04
CA THR A 98 -26.08 8.36 11.15
C THR A 98 -24.68 7.74 10.97
N ALA A 99 -23.95 7.91 12.08
CA ALA A 99 -22.85 7.10 12.60
C ALA A 99 -21.40 7.43 12.16
N VAL A 100 -20.78 8.24 13.02
CA VAL A 100 -19.43 7.98 13.54
C VAL A 100 -19.32 6.49 13.91
N ALA A 101 -18.60 5.70 13.13
CA ALA A 101 -18.22 4.35 13.50
C ALA A 101 -16.93 3.93 12.76
N GLN A 102 -15.93 3.58 13.57
CA GLN A 102 -14.80 2.68 13.34
C GLN A 102 -14.48 2.33 11.87
N GLU A 103 -13.31 2.82 11.41
CA GLU A 103 -12.54 2.19 10.33
C GLU A 103 -12.13 0.77 10.77
N GLY A 104 -13.02 -0.19 10.54
CA GLY A 104 -12.73 -1.62 10.55
C GLY A 104 -12.84 -2.12 9.12
N ASP A 105 -11.70 -2.30 8.46
CA ASP A 105 -11.59 -2.86 7.11
C ASP A 105 -11.76 -4.39 7.20
N GLN A 106 -12.99 -4.84 7.41
CA GLN A 106 -13.42 -6.23 7.21
C GLN A 106 -14.55 -6.25 6.18
N ALA A 107 -14.18 -6.30 4.91
CA ALA A 107 -15.11 -6.64 3.83
C ALA A 107 -14.36 -7.14 2.56
N GLU A 108 -13.56 -8.18 2.69
CA GLU A 108 -13.23 -9.08 1.57
C GLU A 108 -13.84 -10.46 1.83
N GLN A 109 -15.16 -10.55 1.91
CA GLN A 109 -15.86 -11.81 1.62
C GLN A 109 -17.35 -11.53 1.40
N GLY A 110 -17.79 -11.75 0.16
CA GLY A 110 -19.21 -11.80 -0.20
C GLY A 110 -19.76 -10.51 -0.81
N SER A 111 -19.40 -10.20 -2.06
CA SER A 111 -20.33 -9.55 -2.99
C SER A 111 -19.86 -9.71 -4.43
N LYS A 112 -20.72 -10.32 -5.25
CA LYS A 112 -20.71 -10.23 -6.71
C LYS A 112 -20.94 -8.75 -7.09
N GLN A 113 -19.91 -7.93 -6.98
CA GLN A 113 -19.84 -6.66 -7.69
C GLN A 113 -18.98 -6.91 -8.91
N LYS A 114 -19.66 -6.93 -10.06
CA LYS A 114 -19.08 -7.00 -11.40
C LYS A 114 -17.75 -6.27 -11.40
N HIS A 115 -16.66 -7.02 -11.57
CA HIS A 115 -15.42 -6.47 -12.08
C HIS A 115 -15.77 -5.74 -13.38
N ALA A 116 -15.91 -4.43 -13.30
CA ALA A 116 -15.63 -3.61 -14.46
C ALA A 116 -14.16 -3.88 -14.76
N GLY A 117 -13.92 -4.76 -15.74
CA GLY A 117 -12.59 -5.01 -16.24
C GLY A 117 -11.96 -3.67 -16.59
N VAL A 118 -10.93 -3.26 -15.83
CA VAL A 118 -10.01 -2.21 -16.27
C VAL A 118 -9.04 -2.87 -17.25
N SER A 119 -9.60 -3.44 -18.32
CA SER A 119 -8.90 -3.90 -19.51
C SER A 119 -9.27 -2.89 -20.60
N GLY A 120 -8.46 -1.83 -20.70
CA GLY A 120 -8.71 -0.69 -21.59
C GLY A 120 -8.79 0.61 -20.80
N GLY A 121 -7.66 1.10 -20.29
CA GLY A 121 -7.60 2.50 -19.89
C GLY A 121 -7.66 3.35 -21.15
N ASP A 122 -8.66 4.22 -21.29
CA ASP A 122 -8.73 5.15 -22.42
C ASP A 122 -7.36 5.87 -22.54
N PRO A 123 -6.74 5.90 -23.74
CA PRO A 123 -5.40 6.48 -23.91
C PRO A 123 -5.33 7.91 -23.38
N SER A 124 -6.40 8.69 -23.57
CA SER A 124 -6.53 10.06 -23.05
C SER A 124 -6.49 10.15 -21.51
N ARG A 125 -6.89 9.10 -20.79
CA ARG A 125 -6.84 9.06 -19.31
C ARG A 125 -5.44 8.72 -18.80
N LEU A 126 -4.71 7.88 -19.52
CA LEU A 126 -3.32 7.56 -19.20
C LEU A 126 -2.41 8.78 -19.42
N GLU A 127 -2.66 9.56 -20.48
CA GLU A 127 -1.98 10.83 -20.73
C GLU A 127 -2.21 11.85 -19.60
N LEU A 128 -3.44 11.94 -19.09
CA LEU A 128 -3.76 12.82 -17.95
C LEU A 128 -3.09 12.39 -16.65
N LEU A 129 -2.86 11.09 -16.44
CA LEU A 129 -2.28 10.56 -15.20
C LEU A 129 -0.74 10.56 -15.20
N ALA A 130 -0.13 10.51 -16.38
CA ALA A 130 1.31 10.51 -16.58
C ALA A 130 2.09 11.65 -15.86
N PRO A 131 1.63 12.92 -15.87
CA PRO A 131 2.36 14.03 -15.22
C PRO A 131 2.30 14.00 -13.69
N PHE A 132 1.40 13.23 -13.07
CA PHE A 132 1.34 13.13 -11.61
C PHE A 132 2.47 12.30 -11.00
N VAL A 133 3.06 11.36 -11.75
CA VAL A 133 4.13 10.49 -11.26
C VAL A 133 5.34 11.27 -10.70
N PRO A 134 5.96 12.22 -11.44
CA PRO A 134 7.09 12.99 -10.92
C PRO A 134 6.70 13.89 -9.74
N VAL A 135 5.49 14.44 -9.75
CA VAL A 135 4.99 15.29 -8.66
C VAL A 135 4.81 14.47 -7.37
N LEU A 136 4.24 13.26 -7.47
CA LEU A 136 4.10 12.35 -6.33
C LEU A 136 5.45 11.86 -5.80
N ALA A 137 6.43 11.61 -6.68
CA ALA A 137 7.79 11.27 -6.27
C ALA A 137 8.46 12.42 -5.49
N ARG A 138 8.18 13.68 -5.85
CA ARG A 138 8.60 14.86 -5.05
C ARG A 138 7.88 14.90 -3.70
N CYS A 139 6.57 14.67 -3.66
CA CYS A 139 5.80 14.64 -2.40
C CYS A 139 6.33 13.59 -1.40
N MET A 140 6.91 12.48 -1.86
CA MET A 140 7.53 11.48 -0.99
C MET A 140 8.84 11.94 -0.31
N ARG A 141 9.44 13.04 -0.76
CA ARG A 141 10.64 13.64 -0.15
C ARG A 141 10.31 14.62 0.97
N GLU A 142 9.03 14.95 1.16
CA GLU A 142 8.55 15.89 2.17
C GLU A 142 8.73 15.38 3.61
N HIS A 143 8.75 16.30 4.58
CA HIS A 143 8.85 15.98 6.00
C HIS A 143 7.49 15.67 6.64
N SER A 144 6.40 16.12 6.03
CA SER A 144 5.05 15.87 6.52
C SER A 144 4.61 14.43 6.27
N THR A 145 4.47 13.65 7.35
CA THR A 145 3.99 12.25 7.29
C THR A 145 2.64 12.11 6.59
N ALA A 146 1.74 13.08 6.72
CA ALA A 146 0.42 13.05 6.08
C ALA A 146 0.53 13.11 4.54
N VAL A 147 1.30 14.07 4.03
CA VAL A 147 1.54 14.26 2.59
C VAL A 147 2.20 13.02 2.00
N VAL A 148 3.24 12.50 2.67
CA VAL A 148 3.96 11.30 2.22
C VAL A 148 3.03 10.08 2.18
N THR A 149 2.20 9.89 3.21
CA THR A 149 1.25 8.76 3.29
C THR A 149 0.21 8.83 2.18
N THR A 150 -0.37 10.01 1.92
CA THR A 150 -1.36 10.19 0.85
C THR A 150 -0.72 10.02 -0.53
N ALA A 151 0.52 10.49 -0.72
CA ALA A 151 1.27 10.30 -1.97
C ALA A 151 1.56 8.81 -2.24
N LEU A 152 1.98 8.05 -1.23
CA LEU A 152 2.19 6.60 -1.32
C LEU A 152 0.91 5.86 -1.75
N LYS A 153 -0.24 6.24 -1.17
CA LYS A 153 -1.56 5.68 -1.55
C LYS A 153 -1.89 5.93 -3.02
N CYS A 154 -1.69 7.16 -3.49
CA CYS A 154 -1.92 7.51 -4.90
C CYS A 154 -0.99 6.71 -5.82
N LEU A 155 0.30 6.63 -5.48
CA LEU A 155 1.28 5.86 -6.26
C LEU A 155 0.94 4.37 -6.31
N ALA A 156 0.50 3.76 -5.20
CA ALA A 156 0.13 2.35 -5.18
C ALA A 156 -1.01 2.03 -6.15
N ILE A 157 -1.97 2.96 -6.31
CA ILE A 157 -3.06 2.83 -7.29
C ILE A 157 -2.53 3.07 -8.72
N LEU A 158 -1.68 4.09 -8.92
CA LEU A 158 -1.09 4.39 -10.23
C LEU A 158 -0.24 3.24 -10.77
N CYS A 159 0.41 2.47 -9.90
CA CYS A 159 1.17 1.28 -10.28
C CYS A 159 0.34 0.21 -10.98
N ARG A 160 -0.99 0.23 -10.84
CA ARG A 160 -1.90 -0.70 -11.53
C ARG A 160 -2.15 -0.34 -13.00
N TYR A 161 -1.77 0.87 -13.41
CA TYR A 161 -1.94 1.35 -14.78
C TYR A 161 -0.61 1.24 -15.54
N PRO A 162 -0.63 0.85 -16.84
CA PRO A 162 0.57 0.75 -17.67
C PRO A 162 1.06 2.15 -18.08
N LEU A 163 1.66 2.89 -17.14
CA LEU A 163 2.17 4.24 -17.36
C LEU A 163 3.65 4.18 -17.78
N PRO A 164 4.04 4.69 -18.97
CA PRO A 164 5.42 4.63 -19.45
C PRO A 164 6.38 5.43 -18.55
N ASN A 165 5.94 6.54 -17.98
CA ASN A 165 6.74 7.37 -17.07
C ASN A 165 7.01 6.70 -15.71
N LEU A 166 6.18 5.73 -15.31
CA LEU A 166 6.34 5.06 -14.02
C LEU A 166 7.65 4.24 -13.99
N ARG A 167 7.99 3.58 -15.10
CA ARG A 167 9.22 2.77 -15.20
C ARG A 167 10.48 3.58 -14.89
N ARG A 168 10.54 4.83 -15.35
CA ARG A 168 11.71 5.72 -15.14
C ARG A 168 11.91 6.12 -13.67
N HIS A 169 10.83 6.23 -12.90
CA HIS A 169 10.88 6.63 -11.49
C HIS A 169 10.80 5.45 -10.52
N THR A 170 10.62 4.22 -11.02
CA THR A 170 10.34 3.05 -10.19
C THR A 170 11.46 2.77 -9.17
N ASP A 171 12.73 2.83 -9.58
CA ASP A 171 13.85 2.59 -8.67
C ASP A 171 14.00 3.67 -7.60
N GLU A 172 13.74 4.93 -7.96
CA GLU A 172 13.76 6.04 -7.00
C GLU A 172 12.66 5.86 -5.95
N LEU A 173 11.44 5.54 -6.40
CA LEU A 173 10.29 5.28 -5.53
C LEU A 173 10.57 4.09 -4.60
N ALA A 174 11.06 2.97 -5.13
CA ALA A 174 11.39 1.78 -4.34
C ALA A 174 12.46 2.08 -3.27
N ARG A 175 13.56 2.76 -3.65
CA ARG A 175 14.62 3.15 -2.70
C ARG A 175 14.08 4.06 -1.60
N ARG A 176 13.26 5.05 -1.94
CA ARG A 176 12.69 5.97 -0.97
C ARG A 176 11.72 5.25 -0.03
N SER A 177 10.83 4.40 -0.54
CA SER A 177 9.92 3.59 0.30
C SER A 177 10.66 2.65 1.24
N LEU A 178 11.72 1.99 0.78
CA LEU A 178 12.57 1.15 1.64
C LEU A 178 13.35 1.97 2.68
N SER A 179 13.76 3.20 2.34
CA SER A 179 14.37 4.12 3.30
C SER A 179 13.37 4.53 4.38
N LEU A 180 12.13 4.85 4.01
CA LEU A 180 11.06 5.21 4.93
C LEU A 180 10.71 4.04 5.86
N LEU A 181 10.63 2.82 5.31
CA LEU A 181 10.37 1.60 6.06
C LEU A 181 11.47 1.31 7.09
N ARG A 182 12.76 1.53 6.74
CA ARG A 182 13.88 1.37 7.67
C ARG A 182 13.97 2.46 8.74
N SER A 183 13.52 3.68 8.42
CA SER A 183 13.47 4.78 9.39
C SER A 183 12.25 4.74 10.30
N GLY A 184 11.20 4.02 9.90
CA GLY A 184 9.99 3.85 10.68
C GLY A 184 10.27 2.97 11.89
N VAL A 185 9.88 3.45 13.08
CA VAL A 185 10.12 2.73 14.34
C VAL A 185 9.33 1.42 14.40
N ASN A 186 8.15 1.34 13.75
CA ASN A 186 7.27 0.17 13.75
C ASN A 186 6.78 -0.20 12.35
N ALA A 187 6.71 -1.50 12.04
CA ALA A 187 6.15 -2.02 10.78
C ALA A 187 4.61 -1.89 10.69
N SER A 188 3.93 -1.89 11.83
CA SER A 188 2.50 -1.59 11.97
C SER A 188 2.13 -0.11 11.76
N SER A 189 3.11 0.80 11.66
CA SER A 189 2.81 2.22 11.45
C SER A 189 2.06 2.42 10.12
N PRO A 190 1.12 3.37 10.04
CA PRO A 190 0.35 3.60 8.82
C PRO A 190 1.26 3.96 7.64
N LEU A 191 2.36 4.66 7.88
CA LEU A 191 3.36 4.99 6.87
C LEU A 191 4.07 3.72 6.36
N SER A 192 4.50 2.83 7.27
CA SER A 192 5.15 1.56 6.93
C SER A 192 4.23 0.67 6.10
N GLN A 193 2.96 0.57 6.50
CA GLN A 193 1.95 -0.21 5.77
C GLN A 193 1.72 0.33 4.35
N GLU A 194 1.63 1.65 4.16
CA GLU A 194 1.52 2.23 2.83
C GLU A 194 2.79 2.06 1.99
N CYS A 195 3.98 2.06 2.62
CA CYS A 195 5.23 1.71 1.94
C CYS A 195 5.21 0.25 1.44
N ILE A 196 4.78 -0.69 2.28
CA ILE A 196 4.67 -2.11 1.92
C ILE A 196 3.65 -2.29 0.78
N LYS A 197 2.50 -1.61 0.83
CA LYS A 197 1.50 -1.65 -0.25
C LYS A 197 2.05 -1.14 -1.58
N LEU A 198 2.80 -0.03 -1.56
CA LEU A 198 3.44 0.50 -2.77
C LEU A 198 4.47 -0.49 -3.33
N LEU A 199 5.38 -1.00 -2.50
CA LEU A 199 6.39 -1.99 -2.90
C LEU A 199 5.76 -3.28 -3.44
N THR A 200 4.70 -3.76 -2.78
CA THR A 200 3.91 -4.92 -3.25
C THR A 200 3.28 -4.65 -4.61
N SER A 201 2.78 -3.43 -4.83
CA SER A 201 2.16 -3.04 -6.10
C SER A 201 3.19 -2.92 -7.23
N LEU A 202 4.39 -2.41 -6.94
CA LEU A 202 5.52 -2.38 -7.89
C LEU A 202 5.98 -3.80 -8.26
N LEU A 203 6.03 -4.72 -7.29
CA LEU A 203 6.25 -6.13 -7.57
C LEU A 203 5.08 -6.75 -8.32
N HIS A 204 3.84 -6.35 -8.12
CA HIS A 204 2.76 -6.98 -8.88
C HIS A 204 2.75 -6.55 -10.36
N SER A 205 2.94 -5.26 -10.65
CA SER A 205 2.68 -4.70 -11.97
C SER A 205 3.82 -4.78 -12.99
N ASN A 206 4.95 -5.40 -12.66
CA ASN A 206 6.14 -5.46 -13.54
C ASN A 206 6.56 -4.06 -14.02
N ALA A 207 6.55 -3.07 -13.12
CA ALA A 207 6.93 -1.67 -13.41
C ALA A 207 8.43 -1.48 -13.73
N GLY A 208 9.20 -2.56 -13.95
CA GLY A 208 10.63 -2.52 -14.20
C GLY A 208 11.50 -2.52 -12.95
N TRP A 209 10.93 -2.79 -11.77
CA TRP A 209 11.72 -2.91 -10.54
C TRP A 209 12.44 -4.26 -10.47
N GLU A 210 13.76 -4.23 -10.59
CA GLU A 210 14.64 -5.37 -10.28
C GLU A 210 15.09 -5.29 -8.82
N ALA A 211 14.26 -5.82 -7.92
CA ALA A 211 14.53 -5.80 -6.50
C ALA A 211 15.74 -6.69 -6.17
N THR A 212 16.72 -6.15 -5.43
CA THR A 212 17.85 -6.95 -4.93
C THR A 212 17.37 -7.94 -3.85
N ASN A 213 17.99 -9.12 -3.76
CA ASN A 213 17.69 -10.12 -2.73
C ASN A 213 17.67 -9.55 -1.29
N GLY A 214 18.59 -8.63 -0.96
CA GLY A 214 18.62 -7.96 0.34
C GLY A 214 17.41 -7.04 0.59
N GLN A 215 16.91 -6.36 -0.44
CA GLN A 215 15.73 -5.51 -0.34
C GLN A 215 14.46 -6.34 -0.15
N LEU A 216 14.34 -7.45 -0.90
CA LEU A 216 13.23 -8.39 -0.76
C LEU A 216 13.23 -9.05 0.62
N ARG A 217 14.40 -9.46 1.12
CA ARG A 217 14.56 -10.00 2.47
C ARG A 217 14.05 -9.01 3.52
N ALA A 218 14.54 -7.77 3.50
CA ALA A 218 14.13 -6.75 4.45
C ALA A 218 12.62 -6.47 4.40
N LEU A 219 12.03 -6.42 3.19
CA LEU A 219 10.60 -6.21 2.99
C LEU A 219 9.75 -7.35 3.57
N ILE A 220 10.16 -8.60 3.32
CA ILE A 220 9.48 -9.78 3.84
C ILE A 220 9.59 -9.79 5.37
N GLU A 221 10.80 -9.68 5.90
CA GLU A 221 11.02 -9.70 7.36
C GLU A 221 10.21 -8.62 8.07
N SER A 222 10.22 -7.38 7.57
CA SER A 222 9.43 -6.30 8.16
C SER A 222 7.93 -6.52 8.09
N SER A 223 7.42 -7.11 7.00
CA SER A 223 5.98 -7.31 6.82
C SER A 223 5.44 -8.47 7.66
N PHE A 224 6.28 -9.45 7.94
CA PHE A 224 5.92 -10.66 8.68
C PHE A 224 6.21 -10.58 10.18
N THR A 225 6.91 -9.54 10.68
CA THR A 225 7.05 -9.30 12.13
C THR A 225 5.68 -9.21 12.79
N ASP A 226 4.74 -8.46 12.20
CA ASP A 226 3.43 -8.14 12.77
C ASP A 226 2.27 -8.96 12.16
N LEU A 227 2.52 -10.18 11.66
CA LEU A 227 1.53 -11.00 10.92
C LEU A 227 0.23 -11.29 11.71
N GLU A 228 0.29 -11.31 13.04
CA GLU A 228 -0.87 -11.61 13.88
C GLU A 228 -1.80 -10.39 14.07
N GLU A 229 -1.35 -9.19 13.72
CA GLU A 229 -2.13 -7.98 13.87
C GLU A 229 -3.17 -7.83 12.74
N SER A 230 -4.45 -7.79 13.11
CA SER A 230 -5.60 -7.74 12.16
C SER A 230 -5.47 -6.64 11.09
N ASN A 231 -4.91 -5.48 11.45
CA ASN A 231 -4.78 -4.33 10.55
C ASN A 231 -3.68 -4.51 9.48
N THR A 232 -2.66 -5.31 9.75
CA THR A 232 -1.52 -5.52 8.85
C THR A 232 -1.69 -6.78 7.98
N GLN A 233 -2.49 -7.74 8.45
CA GLN A 233 -2.72 -9.05 7.81
C GLN A 233 -3.04 -8.95 6.32
N ALA A 234 -4.02 -8.12 5.93
CA ALA A 234 -4.43 -8.00 4.54
C ALA A 234 -3.27 -7.55 3.62
N THR A 235 -2.48 -6.59 4.08
CA THR A 235 -1.30 -6.09 3.35
C THR A 235 -0.23 -7.18 3.25
N THR A 236 0.04 -7.88 4.35
CA THR A 236 1.08 -8.92 4.42
C THR A 236 0.72 -10.14 3.57
N PHE A 237 -0.53 -10.61 3.60
CA PHE A 237 -0.97 -11.71 2.74
C PHE A 237 -0.98 -11.31 1.26
N ARG A 238 -1.30 -10.04 0.95
CA ARG A 238 -1.17 -9.53 -0.41
C ARG A 238 0.28 -9.57 -0.89
N LEU A 239 1.23 -9.13 -0.06
CA LEU A 239 2.66 -9.24 -0.35
C LEU A 239 3.05 -10.72 -0.57
N LEU A 240 2.62 -11.63 0.32
CA LEU A 240 2.91 -13.05 0.21
C LEU A 240 2.48 -13.62 -1.13
N ARG A 241 1.25 -13.35 -1.56
CA ARG A 241 0.70 -13.82 -2.83
C ARG A 241 1.51 -13.32 -4.02
N VAL A 242 1.96 -12.07 -3.99
CA VAL A 242 2.80 -11.51 -5.06
C VAL A 242 4.19 -12.14 -5.08
N VAL A 243 4.78 -12.36 -3.91
CA VAL A 243 6.09 -13.03 -3.76
C VAL A 243 6.03 -14.47 -4.28
N LEU A 244 5.00 -15.23 -3.90
CA LEU A 244 4.78 -16.59 -4.35
C LEU A 244 4.51 -16.66 -5.86
N ALA A 245 3.66 -15.78 -6.39
CA ALA A 245 3.35 -15.73 -7.82
C ALA A 245 4.58 -15.41 -8.69
N ARG A 246 5.56 -14.67 -8.14
CA ARG A 246 6.84 -14.40 -8.80
C ARG A 246 7.88 -15.51 -8.62
N ARG A 247 7.58 -16.54 -7.82
CA ARG A 247 8.51 -17.64 -7.47
C ARG A 247 9.85 -17.13 -6.95
N ILE A 248 9.82 -16.13 -6.07
CA ILE A 248 11.02 -15.58 -5.43
C ILE A 248 11.58 -16.62 -4.45
N VAL A 249 12.71 -17.24 -4.79
CA VAL A 249 13.37 -18.24 -3.96
C VAL A 249 14.34 -17.55 -3.00
N LEU A 250 13.91 -17.35 -1.75
CA LEU A 250 14.72 -16.76 -0.67
C LEU A 250 14.45 -17.51 0.64
N ASP A 251 15.48 -17.68 1.46
CA ASP A 251 15.37 -18.35 2.77
C ASP A 251 14.28 -17.74 3.66
N SER A 252 14.14 -16.41 3.64
CA SER A 252 13.12 -15.70 4.42
C SER A 252 11.69 -16.12 4.03
N VAL A 253 11.43 -16.47 2.75
CA VAL A 253 10.12 -16.99 2.31
C VAL A 253 9.85 -18.35 2.94
N TYR A 254 10.86 -19.23 2.96
CA TYR A 254 10.73 -20.55 3.56
C TYR A 254 10.46 -20.49 5.07
N THR A 255 11.10 -19.58 5.80
CA THR A 255 10.84 -19.35 7.23
C THR A 255 9.41 -18.84 7.45
N VAL A 256 8.98 -17.89 6.63
CA VAL A 256 7.62 -17.33 6.69
C VAL A 256 6.56 -18.39 6.43
N MET A 257 6.77 -19.29 5.45
CA MET A 257 5.80 -20.34 5.15
C MET A 257 5.58 -21.31 6.31
N GLY A 258 6.59 -21.55 7.16
CA GLY A 258 6.40 -22.27 8.42
C GLY A 258 5.43 -21.57 9.36
N ARG A 259 5.58 -20.25 9.55
CA ARG A 259 4.65 -19.45 10.37
C ARG A 259 3.24 -19.39 9.78
N VAL A 260 3.12 -19.32 8.46
CA VAL A 260 1.83 -19.36 7.75
C VAL A 260 1.12 -20.69 7.98
N GLN A 261 1.87 -21.80 7.99
CA GLN A 261 1.33 -23.12 8.25
C GLN A 261 0.83 -23.28 9.70
N GLU A 262 1.55 -22.72 10.67
CA GLU A 262 1.06 -22.65 12.06
C GLU A 262 -0.19 -21.78 12.17
N LEU A 263 -0.20 -20.62 11.51
CA LEU A 263 -1.33 -19.69 11.52
C LEU A 263 -2.58 -20.28 10.86
N LEU A 264 -2.43 -21.14 9.85
CA LEU A 264 -3.54 -21.86 9.21
C LEU A 264 -4.34 -22.68 10.24
N VAL A 265 -3.66 -23.35 11.16
CA VAL A 265 -4.31 -24.22 12.15
C VAL A 265 -4.81 -23.42 13.36
N ARG A 266 -4.02 -22.43 13.81
CA ARG A 266 -4.29 -21.68 15.06
C ARG A 266 -5.27 -20.52 14.88
N SER A 267 -5.41 -19.96 13.67
CA SER A 267 -6.23 -18.77 13.46
C SER A 267 -7.72 -19.06 13.61
N GLN A 268 -8.41 -18.22 14.38
CA GLN A 268 -9.87 -18.31 14.56
C GLN A 268 -10.64 -17.62 13.42
N HIS A 269 -9.99 -16.76 12.63
CA HIS A 269 -10.62 -16.05 11.52
C HIS A 269 -10.62 -16.89 10.23
N ALA A 270 -11.81 -17.16 9.67
CA ALA A 270 -11.96 -17.96 8.47
C ALA A 270 -11.27 -17.35 7.24
N SER A 271 -11.31 -16.02 7.10
CA SER A 271 -10.65 -15.28 6.00
C SER A 271 -9.13 -15.49 6.02
N VAL A 272 -8.51 -15.40 7.20
CA VAL A 272 -7.07 -15.63 7.40
C VAL A 272 -6.71 -17.08 7.09
N ARG A 273 -7.49 -18.05 7.58
CA ARG A 273 -7.25 -19.47 7.26
C ARG A 273 -7.33 -19.73 5.76
N GLN A 274 -8.31 -19.16 5.07
CA GLN A 274 -8.44 -19.31 3.62
C GLN A 274 -7.25 -18.70 2.87
N ALA A 275 -6.75 -17.54 3.32
CA ALA A 275 -5.58 -16.90 2.75
C ALA A 275 -4.30 -17.73 2.99
N CYS A 276 -4.10 -18.25 4.20
CA CYS A 276 -2.99 -19.15 4.53
C CYS A 276 -3.04 -20.45 3.72
N HIS A 277 -4.22 -21.06 3.58
CA HIS A 277 -4.43 -22.27 2.79
C HIS A 277 -4.03 -22.06 1.33
N GLY A 278 -4.56 -21.01 0.69
CA GLY A 278 -4.21 -20.69 -0.69
C GLY A 278 -2.72 -20.43 -0.88
N ALA A 279 -2.08 -19.72 0.05
CA ALA A 279 -0.64 -19.47 0.01
C ALA A 279 0.18 -20.76 0.21
N LEU A 280 -0.22 -21.64 1.14
CA LEU A 280 0.44 -22.91 1.41
C LEU A 280 0.35 -23.87 0.22
N VAL A 281 -0.84 -24.01 -0.37
CA VAL A 281 -1.04 -24.85 -1.55
C VAL A 281 -0.20 -24.34 -2.72
N GLN A 282 -0.24 -23.03 -2.99
CA GLN A 282 0.58 -22.44 -4.05
C GLN A 282 2.07 -22.71 -3.82
N PHE A 283 2.54 -22.56 -2.59
CA PHE A 283 3.93 -22.83 -2.23
C PHE A 283 4.30 -24.31 -2.41
N LEU A 284 3.48 -25.25 -1.96
CA LEU A 284 3.77 -26.68 -2.08
C LEU A 284 3.82 -27.16 -3.54
N LEU A 285 3.07 -26.51 -4.44
CA LEU A 285 3.00 -26.88 -5.85
C LEU A 285 4.04 -26.16 -6.73
N GLU A 286 4.32 -24.89 -6.46
CA GLU A 286 5.12 -24.04 -7.36
C GLU A 286 6.58 -23.85 -6.93
N TYR A 287 6.91 -24.09 -5.66
CA TYR A 287 8.27 -23.87 -5.15
C TYR A 287 9.13 -25.15 -5.17
N PRO A 288 10.45 -25.01 -5.45
CA PRO A 288 11.37 -26.12 -5.33
C PRO A 288 11.55 -26.49 -3.85
N LEU A 289 10.98 -27.62 -3.46
CA LEU A 289 11.05 -28.18 -2.11
C LEU A 289 11.89 -29.45 -2.11
N GLY A 290 12.86 -29.53 -1.19
CA GLY A 290 13.58 -30.77 -0.95
C GLY A 290 12.62 -31.84 -0.37
N PRO A 291 12.84 -33.14 -0.65
CA PRO A 291 11.93 -34.21 -0.24
C PRO A 291 11.73 -34.30 1.28
N LYS A 292 12.76 -33.92 2.05
CA LYS A 292 12.66 -33.83 3.51
C LYS A 292 11.70 -32.72 3.97
N ARG A 293 11.76 -31.55 3.35
CA ARG A 293 10.90 -30.40 3.71
C ARG A 293 9.45 -30.63 3.31
N LEU A 294 9.22 -31.22 2.14
CA LEU A 294 7.89 -31.62 1.72
C LEU A 294 7.27 -32.60 2.72
N ARG A 295 8.04 -33.63 3.14
CA ARG A 295 7.60 -34.56 4.19
C ARG A 295 7.26 -33.86 5.50
N GLN A 296 8.09 -32.91 5.96
CA GLN A 296 7.82 -32.13 7.17
C GLN A 296 6.50 -31.34 7.08
N HIS A 297 6.23 -30.69 5.95
CA HIS A 297 4.98 -29.97 5.75
C HIS A 297 3.77 -30.91 5.79
N VAL A 298 3.84 -32.07 5.13
CA VAL A 298 2.77 -33.08 5.15
C VAL A 298 2.58 -33.68 6.53
N GLU A 299 3.66 -34.06 7.21
CA GLU A 299 3.63 -34.60 8.57
C GLU A 299 3.00 -33.61 9.55
N PHE A 300 3.35 -32.33 9.45
CA PHE A 300 2.69 -31.30 10.25
C PHE A 300 1.18 -31.25 10.00
N LEU A 301 0.72 -31.33 8.76
CA LEU A 301 -0.72 -31.35 8.46
C LEU A 301 -1.39 -32.60 9.06
N LEU A 302 -0.76 -33.77 8.94
CA LEU A 302 -1.26 -35.03 9.51
C LEU A 302 -1.42 -34.97 11.03
N VAL A 303 -0.41 -34.45 11.74
CA VAL A 303 -0.48 -34.27 13.20
C VAL A 303 -1.61 -33.32 13.60
N ASN A 304 -1.87 -32.29 12.79
CA ASN A 304 -2.92 -31.33 13.06
C ASN A 304 -4.32 -31.78 12.60
N LEU A 305 -4.47 -32.96 11.98
CA LEU A 305 -5.79 -33.57 11.75
C LEU A 305 -6.47 -33.97 13.05
N THR A 306 -5.71 -34.28 14.10
CA THR A 306 -6.20 -34.57 15.44
C THR A 306 -6.14 -33.36 16.38
N PHE A 307 -6.01 -32.15 15.83
CA PHE A 307 -5.93 -30.91 16.62
C PHE A 307 -7.18 -30.70 17.49
N GLU A 308 -7.02 -30.06 18.65
CA GLU A 308 -8.07 -29.89 19.66
C GLU A 308 -9.32 -29.18 19.09
N HIS A 309 -9.12 -28.12 18.31
CA HIS A 309 -10.22 -27.34 17.75
C HIS A 309 -10.71 -27.88 16.40
N PRO A 310 -12.03 -28.04 16.20
CA PRO A 310 -12.60 -28.56 14.95
C PRO A 310 -12.29 -27.67 13.75
N THR A 311 -12.22 -26.35 13.95
CA THR A 311 -11.86 -25.37 12.92
C THR A 311 -10.44 -25.58 12.39
N GLY A 312 -9.49 -25.90 13.28
CA GLY A 312 -8.11 -26.23 12.91
C GLY A 312 -8.02 -27.58 12.18
N ARG A 313 -8.77 -28.59 12.63
CA ARG A 313 -8.84 -29.90 11.95
C ARG A 313 -9.34 -29.78 10.51
N VAL A 314 -10.43 -29.04 10.31
CA VAL A 314 -10.99 -28.81 8.96
C VAL A 314 -10.01 -28.02 8.08
N ALA A 315 -9.25 -27.08 8.66
CA ALA A 315 -8.25 -26.31 7.92
C ALA A 315 -7.02 -27.14 7.52
N ALA A 316 -6.62 -28.12 8.34
CA ALA A 316 -5.53 -29.05 8.01
C ALA A 316 -5.95 -30.14 7.00
N ALA A 317 -7.23 -30.50 6.96
CA ALA A 317 -7.76 -31.55 6.10
C ALA A 317 -8.13 -31.11 4.68
N ARG A 318 -8.35 -29.81 4.46
CA ARG A 318 -8.72 -29.22 3.15
C ARG A 318 -7.50 -28.74 2.38
#